data_AF-A0A0F8YKX9-F1
#
_entry.id   AF-A0A0F8YKX9-F1
#
_cell.length_a   1.000
_cell.length_b   1.000
_cell.length_c   1.000
_cell.angle_alpha   90.00
_cell.angle_beta   90.00
_cell.angle_gamma   90.00
#
_symmetry.space_group_name_H-M   'P 1'
#
loop_
_entity.id
_entity.type
_entity.pdbx_description
1 polymer ?
#
loop_
_entity_poly.entity_id
_entity_poly.type
_entity_poly.pdbx_seq_one_letter_code
_entity_poly.pdbx_strand_id
1 'polypeptide(L)'
;LVSDNYGTYVNWVNSRQTCLAHYIRKAKALVERKDKSISSFGKNIRNQLQRLCHWANVPPSDEQWTEFYSEFLLLLLLFEEADDDAGKLARSLLREMDSLWVFLEENGVDPTNNRAERALRFGVIWRKRSNGTQSDKGNRWIERILSVKQTCRIKDLSVFPILVNAINSYFKEQQPDLGWLST
;
A
#
# COMPACT_ATOMS: atom_id res chain seq x y z
N LEU A 1 -2.18 -1.30 -9.23
CA LEU A 1 -1.36 -0.46 -8.32
C LEU A 1 -1.92 -0.53 -6.91
N VAL A 2 -1.11 -0.75 -5.87
CA VAL A 2 -1.57 -0.59 -4.47
C VAL A 2 -1.11 0.77 -3.95
N SER A 3 -2.04 1.69 -3.65
CA SER A 3 -1.69 3.07 -3.25
C SER A 3 -2.48 3.57 -2.05
N ASP A 4 -2.04 4.68 -1.47
CA ASP A 4 -2.89 5.48 -0.59
C ASP A 4 -3.93 6.27 -1.42
N ASN A 5 -4.76 7.06 -0.73
CA ASN A 5 -5.77 7.91 -1.35
C ASN A 5 -5.20 9.25 -1.83
N TYR A 6 -3.90 9.32 -2.16
CA TYR A 6 -3.36 10.54 -2.73
C TYR A 6 -3.97 10.79 -4.11
N GLY A 7 -4.48 12.00 -4.33
CA GLY A 7 -5.38 12.31 -5.46
C GLY A 7 -4.81 11.97 -6.85
N THR A 8 -3.48 11.96 -6.99
CA THR A 8 -2.82 11.60 -8.26
C THR A 8 -3.02 10.15 -8.66
N TYR A 9 -3.28 9.25 -7.71
CA TYR A 9 -3.45 7.82 -7.97
C TYR A 9 -4.92 7.44 -8.21
N VAL A 10 -5.87 8.34 -7.95
CA VAL A 10 -7.31 8.04 -8.09
C VAL A 10 -7.66 7.70 -9.55
N ASN A 11 -7.09 8.44 -10.50
CA ASN A 11 -7.30 8.25 -11.95
C ASN A 11 -6.21 7.37 -12.58
N TRP A 12 -5.75 6.34 -11.87
CA TRP A 12 -4.75 5.42 -12.42
C TRP A 12 -5.32 4.71 -13.66
N VAL A 13 -4.52 4.61 -14.73
CA VAL A 13 -4.95 4.11 -16.04
C VAL A 13 -5.37 2.62 -16.00
N ASN A 14 -4.87 1.87 -15.00
CA ASN A 14 -5.17 0.45 -14.81
C ASN A 14 -5.91 0.22 -13.48
N SER A 15 -6.21 -1.03 -13.15
CA SER A 15 -6.78 -1.40 -11.84
C SER A 15 -5.93 -0.91 -10.67
N ARG A 16 -6.61 -0.37 -9.66
CA ARG A 16 -6.02 0.14 -8.43
C ARG A 16 -6.64 -0.55 -7.23
N GLN A 17 -5.78 -1.04 -6.35
CA GLN A 17 -6.13 -1.43 -5.00
C GLN A 17 -5.86 -0.27 -4.06
N THR A 18 -6.89 0.22 -3.38
CA THR A 18 -6.70 1.17 -2.29
C THR A 18 -6.12 0.48 -1.07
N CYS A 19 -5.09 1.07 -0.47
CA CYS A 19 -4.45 0.53 0.72
C CYS A 19 -5.42 0.61 1.92
N LEU A 20 -5.98 -0.54 2.29
CA LEU A 20 -6.97 -0.66 3.36
C LEU A 20 -6.44 -0.20 4.72
N ALA A 21 -5.12 -0.26 4.96
CA ALA A 21 -4.51 0.20 6.20
C ALA A 21 -4.79 1.69 6.48
N HIS A 22 -4.94 2.52 5.45
CA HIS A 22 -5.28 3.94 5.63
C HIS A 22 -6.70 4.11 6.15
N TYR A 23 -7.65 3.36 5.59
CA TYR A 23 -9.04 3.39 6.03
C TYR A 23 -9.25 2.75 7.40
N ILE A 24 -8.54 1.66 7.71
CA ILE A 24 -8.53 1.05 9.04
C ILE A 24 -8.06 2.06 10.09
N ARG A 25 -7.01 2.86 9.80
CA ARG A 25 -6.54 3.93 10.70
C ARG A 25 -7.59 5.03 10.89
N LYS A 26 -8.23 5.48 9.81
CA LYS A 26 -9.33 6.47 9.89
C LYS A 26 -10.49 5.94 10.74
N ALA A 27 -10.93 4.71 10.49
CA ALA A 27 -11.99 4.06 11.25
C ALA A 27 -11.61 3.92 12.74
N LYS A 28 -10.35 3.57 13.05
CA LYS A 28 -9.84 3.53 14.42
C LYS A 28 -9.91 4.90 15.11
N ALA A 29 -9.57 5.99 14.41
CA ALA A 29 -9.70 7.33 14.97
C ALA A 29 -11.16 7.68 15.30
N LEU A 30 -12.13 7.18 14.53
CA LEU A 30 -13.56 7.36 14.83
C LEU A 30 -13.99 6.57 16.08
N VAL A 31 -13.45 5.38 16.30
CA VAL A 31 -13.72 4.59 17.52
C VAL A 31 -13.39 5.37 18.79
N GLU A 32 -12.36 6.23 18.75
CA GLU A 32 -11.90 7.04 19.88
C GLU A 32 -12.78 8.30 20.13
N ARG A 33 -13.80 8.54 19.31
CA ARG A 33 -14.73 9.68 19.48
C ARG A 33 -15.71 9.43 20.64
N LYS A 34 -16.09 10.51 21.33
CA LYS A 34 -17.06 10.48 22.43
C LYS A 34 -18.49 10.20 21.95
N ASP A 35 -18.81 10.62 20.74
CA ASP A 35 -20.11 10.35 20.14
C ASP A 35 -20.27 8.83 19.87
N LYS A 36 -21.33 8.25 20.43
CA LYS A 36 -21.57 6.80 20.35
C LYS A 36 -21.92 6.34 18.93
N SER A 37 -22.62 7.16 18.16
CA SER A 37 -22.96 6.86 16.76
C SER A 37 -21.68 6.79 15.92
N ILE A 38 -20.84 7.82 16.01
CA ILE A 38 -19.56 7.89 15.28
C ILE A 38 -18.61 6.76 15.71
N SER A 39 -18.50 6.50 17.02
CA SER A 39 -17.65 5.43 17.54
C SER A 39 -18.11 4.04 17.09
N SER A 40 -19.43 3.80 17.09
CA SER A 40 -20.02 2.55 16.60
C SER A 40 -19.79 2.37 15.10
N PHE A 41 -20.02 3.41 14.29
CA PHE A 41 -19.71 3.40 12.87
C PHE A 41 -18.23 3.08 12.61
N GLY A 42 -17.32 3.77 13.29
CA GLY A 42 -15.88 3.52 13.22
C GLY A 42 -15.51 2.08 13.54
N LYS A 43 -16.15 1.47 14.55
CA LYS A 43 -15.91 0.07 14.94
C LYS A 43 -16.37 -0.90 13.85
N ASN A 44 -17.57 -0.69 13.31
CA ASN A 44 -18.13 -1.54 12.26
C ASN A 44 -17.29 -1.47 10.97
N ILE A 45 -16.96 -0.26 10.50
CA ILE A 45 -16.09 -0.08 9.32
C ILE A 45 -14.72 -0.71 9.55
N ARG A 46 -14.13 -0.54 10.73
CA ARG A 46 -12.83 -1.17 11.04
C ARG A 46 -12.90 -2.68 10.91
N ASN A 47 -13.94 -3.31 11.46
CA ASN A 47 -14.12 -4.76 11.43
C ASN A 47 -14.32 -5.25 9.98
N GLN A 48 -15.16 -4.57 9.20
CA GLN A 48 -15.40 -4.93 7.79
C GLN A 48 -14.12 -4.81 6.94
N LEU A 49 -13.33 -3.74 7.13
CA LEU A 49 -12.05 -3.60 6.43
C LEU A 49 -10.99 -4.63 6.89
N GLN A 50 -11.01 -5.02 8.17
CA GLN A 50 -10.15 -6.09 8.68
C GLN A 50 -10.57 -7.47 8.13
N ARG A 51 -11.87 -7.70 7.95
CA ARG A 51 -12.43 -8.90 7.27
C ARG A 51 -11.93 -8.99 5.83
N LEU A 52 -11.97 -7.89 5.07
CA LEU A 52 -11.36 -7.82 3.73
C LEU A 52 -9.87 -8.20 3.76
N CYS A 53 -9.07 -7.61 4.65
CA CYS A 53 -7.65 -7.98 4.77
C CYS A 53 -7.43 -9.45 5.10
N HIS A 54 -8.30 -10.07 5.91
CA HIS A 54 -8.22 -11.49 6.21
C HIS A 54 -8.46 -12.35 4.96
N TRP A 55 -9.43 -11.95 4.14
CA TRP A 55 -9.77 -12.64 2.89
C TRP A 55 -8.68 -12.65 1.82
N ALA A 56 -7.64 -11.84 1.97
CA ALA A 56 -6.44 -11.94 1.12
C ALA A 56 -5.72 -13.30 1.26
N ASN A 57 -5.91 -14.00 2.38
CA ASN A 57 -5.30 -15.32 2.62
C ASN A 57 -6.33 -16.45 2.66
N VAL A 58 -7.59 -16.13 2.94
CA VAL A 58 -8.69 -17.09 3.07
C VAL A 58 -9.90 -16.52 2.32
N PRO A 59 -10.00 -16.74 0.99
CA PRO A 59 -11.07 -16.17 0.20
C PRO A 59 -12.47 -16.52 0.74
N PRO A 60 -13.45 -15.60 0.64
CA PRO A 60 -14.80 -15.84 1.13
C PRO A 60 -15.56 -16.84 0.25
N SER A 61 -16.62 -17.43 0.81
CA SER A 61 -17.70 -17.99 -0.01
C SER A 61 -18.60 -16.89 -0.58
N ASP A 62 -19.39 -17.23 -1.60
CA ASP A 62 -20.36 -16.29 -2.20
C ASP A 62 -21.38 -15.75 -1.18
N GLU A 63 -21.81 -16.59 -0.23
CA GLU A 63 -22.71 -16.20 0.85
C GLU A 63 -22.05 -15.18 1.79
N GLN A 64 -20.81 -15.44 2.19
CA GLN A 64 -20.03 -14.52 3.04
C GLN A 64 -19.78 -13.17 2.34
N TRP A 65 -19.53 -13.20 1.02
CA TRP A 65 -19.37 -11.99 0.23
C TRP A 65 -20.66 -11.19 0.13
N THR A 66 -21.78 -11.85 -0.16
CA THR A 66 -23.10 -11.22 -0.30
C THR A 66 -23.53 -10.55 1.00
N GLU A 67 -23.36 -11.23 2.13
CA GLU A 67 -23.60 -10.69 3.46
C GLU A 67 -22.74 -9.44 3.70
N PHE A 68 -21.42 -9.56 3.54
CA PHE A 68 -20.49 -8.45 3.73
C PHE A 68 -20.86 -7.24 2.87
N TYR A 69 -21.08 -7.43 1.56
CA TYR A 69 -21.32 -6.35 0.62
C TYR A 69 -22.61 -5.59 0.99
N SER A 70 -23.67 -6.34 1.33
CA SER A 70 -24.96 -5.76 1.73
C SER A 70 -24.85 -4.97 3.03
N GLU A 71 -24.22 -5.54 4.07
CA GLU A 71 -24.01 -4.88 5.35
C GLU A 71 -23.13 -3.63 5.21
N PHE A 72 -22.04 -3.75 4.44
CA PHE A 72 -21.07 -2.68 4.24
C PHE A 72 -21.70 -1.52 3.48
N LEU A 73 -22.39 -1.79 2.36
CA LEU A 73 -23.07 -0.77 1.57
C LEU A 73 -24.16 -0.06 2.38
N LEU A 74 -25.02 -0.82 3.08
CA LEU A 74 -26.09 -0.24 3.90
C LEU A 74 -25.52 0.68 4.99
N LEU A 75 -24.45 0.26 5.66
CA LEU A 75 -23.79 1.07 6.68
C LEU A 75 -23.20 2.36 6.12
N LEU A 76 -22.62 2.33 4.91
CA LEU A 76 -22.08 3.52 4.26
C LEU A 76 -23.19 4.49 3.87
N LEU A 77 -24.28 4.00 3.27
CA LEU A 77 -25.42 4.82 2.86
C LEU A 77 -26.11 5.48 4.06
N LEU A 78 -26.18 4.79 5.20
CA LEU A 78 -26.77 5.33 6.43
C LEU A 78 -26.03 6.58 6.95
N PHE A 79 -24.73 6.68 6.71
CA PHE A 79 -23.89 7.78 7.18
C PHE A 79 -23.49 8.76 6.07
N GLU A 80 -23.84 8.50 4.82
CA GLU A 80 -23.37 9.28 3.67
C GLU A 80 -23.72 10.78 3.78
N GLU A 81 -24.92 11.10 4.24
CA GLU A 81 -25.43 12.47 4.36
C GLU A 81 -25.00 13.17 5.67
N ALA A 82 -24.30 12.47 6.57
CA ALA A 82 -23.86 13.08 7.81
C ALA A 82 -22.77 14.15 7.56
N ASP A 83 -22.95 15.34 8.15
CA ASP A 83 -21.93 16.41 8.12
C ASP A 83 -20.94 16.29 9.28
N ASP A 84 -20.39 15.10 9.45
CA ASP A 84 -19.40 14.79 10.47
C ASP A 84 -18.27 13.91 9.92
N ASP A 85 -17.36 13.45 10.79
CA ASP A 85 -16.25 12.62 10.35
C ASP A 85 -16.66 11.20 9.96
N ALA A 86 -17.82 10.71 10.41
CA ALA A 86 -18.37 9.44 9.95
C ALA A 86 -18.85 9.56 8.49
N GLY A 87 -19.61 10.60 8.18
CA GLY A 87 -20.06 10.85 6.80
C GLY A 87 -18.90 11.15 5.85
N LYS A 88 -17.86 11.87 6.29
CA LYS A 88 -16.63 12.04 5.49
C LYS A 88 -15.96 10.70 5.15
N LEU A 89 -15.87 9.79 6.11
CA LEU A 89 -15.30 8.46 5.87
C LEU A 89 -16.22 7.62 4.97
N ALA A 90 -17.54 7.66 5.18
CA ALA A 90 -18.52 6.96 4.37
C ALA A 90 -18.41 7.37 2.89
N ARG A 91 -18.50 8.67 2.61
CA ARG A 91 -18.34 9.24 1.25
C ARG A 91 -16.97 8.88 0.65
N SER A 92 -15.92 8.82 1.45
CA SER A 92 -14.59 8.41 0.96
C SER A 92 -14.55 6.94 0.55
N LEU A 93 -15.17 6.04 1.32
CA LEU A 93 -15.23 4.61 1.00
C LEU A 93 -16.13 4.35 -0.20
N LEU A 94 -17.29 5.02 -0.29
CA LEU A 94 -18.19 4.94 -1.46
C LEU A 94 -17.47 5.36 -2.76
N ARG A 95 -16.69 6.44 -2.74
CA ARG A 95 -15.87 6.85 -3.90
C ARG A 95 -14.79 5.85 -4.29
N GLU A 96 -14.36 5.02 -3.37
CA GLU A 96 -13.29 4.04 -3.58
C GLU A 96 -13.82 2.62 -3.73
N MET A 97 -15.14 2.42 -3.84
CA MET A 97 -15.78 1.11 -3.75
C MET A 97 -15.10 0.06 -4.63
N ASP A 98 -14.96 0.37 -5.92
CA ASP A 98 -14.38 -0.53 -6.94
C ASP A 98 -12.89 -0.83 -6.70
N SER A 99 -12.22 -0.04 -5.87
CA SER A 99 -10.78 -0.17 -5.59
C SER A 99 -10.48 -0.84 -4.24
N LEU A 100 -11.50 -1.16 -3.43
CA LEU A 100 -11.31 -1.69 -2.07
C LEU A 100 -10.86 -3.17 -2.06
N TRP A 101 -11.15 -3.95 -3.11
CA TRP A 101 -10.98 -5.41 -3.10
C TRP A 101 -10.45 -6.02 -4.39
N VAL A 102 -9.75 -5.24 -5.22
CA VAL A 102 -9.04 -5.74 -6.42
C VAL A 102 -8.11 -6.91 -6.08
N PHE A 103 -7.56 -6.97 -4.86
CA PHE A 103 -6.74 -8.10 -4.40
C PHE A 103 -7.47 -9.46 -4.34
N LEU A 104 -8.80 -9.48 -4.32
CA LEU A 104 -9.58 -10.72 -4.40
C LEU A 104 -9.72 -11.24 -5.83
N GLU A 105 -9.57 -10.35 -6.82
CA GLU A 105 -9.72 -10.65 -8.25
C GLU A 105 -8.37 -10.90 -8.92
N GLU A 106 -7.33 -10.18 -8.48
CA GLU A 106 -6.01 -10.18 -9.11
C GLU A 106 -4.94 -10.84 -8.22
N ASN A 107 -4.42 -11.98 -8.68
CA ASN A 107 -3.39 -12.73 -7.98
C ASN A 107 -2.12 -11.90 -7.75
N GLY A 108 -1.61 -11.93 -6.51
CA GLY A 108 -0.35 -11.26 -6.13
C GLY A 108 -0.49 -9.77 -5.79
N VAL A 109 -1.71 -9.22 -5.80
CA VAL A 109 -2.01 -7.89 -5.27
C VAL A 109 -2.24 -8.00 -3.76
N ASP A 110 -1.55 -7.17 -2.97
CA ASP A 110 -1.76 -7.10 -1.52
C ASP A 110 -2.92 -6.12 -1.19
N PRO A 111 -3.74 -6.38 -0.14
CA PRO A 111 -4.77 -5.43 0.32
C PRO A 111 -4.19 -4.12 0.90
N THR A 112 -2.87 -4.08 1.13
CA THR A 112 -2.17 -2.94 1.73
C THR A 112 -0.86 -2.68 1.00
N ASN A 113 -0.40 -1.43 1.00
CA ASN A 113 0.89 -1.03 0.42
C ASN A 113 2.10 -1.40 1.32
N ASN A 114 1.93 -2.26 2.34
CA ASN A 114 2.95 -2.61 3.33
C ASN A 114 4.26 -3.09 2.68
N ARG A 115 4.19 -3.82 1.56
CA ARG A 115 5.38 -4.25 0.81
C ARG A 115 6.20 -3.05 0.31
N ALA A 116 5.52 -2.08 -0.31
CA ALA A 116 6.15 -0.85 -0.80
C ALA A 116 6.68 0.01 0.36
N GLU A 117 5.89 0.20 1.42
CA GLU A 117 6.31 0.95 2.61
C GLU A 117 7.56 0.33 3.27
N ARG A 118 7.60 -1.00 3.39
CA ARG A 118 8.76 -1.72 3.93
C ARG A 118 10.01 -1.56 3.05
N ALA A 119 9.85 -1.60 1.73
CA ALA A 119 10.96 -1.39 0.80
C ALA A 119 11.54 0.03 0.92
N LEU A 120 10.67 1.04 1.06
CA LEU A 120 11.08 2.45 1.17
C LEU A 120 11.63 2.83 2.55
N ARG A 121 11.28 2.09 3.61
CA ARG A 121 11.64 2.42 5.01
C ARG A 121 13.12 2.67 5.21
N PHE A 122 13.99 1.88 4.58
CA PHE A 122 15.44 2.07 4.71
C PHE A 122 15.88 3.42 4.15
N GLY A 123 15.40 3.81 2.96
CA GLY A 123 15.69 5.11 2.36
C GLY A 123 15.17 6.28 3.20
N VAL A 124 13.96 6.15 3.78
CA VAL A 124 13.38 7.16 4.67
C VAL A 124 14.23 7.37 5.92
N ILE A 125 14.65 6.29 6.59
CA ILE A 125 15.50 6.37 7.79
C ILE A 125 16.86 6.97 7.46
N TRP A 126 17.47 6.54 6.35
CA TRP A 126 18.75 7.08 5.90
C TRP A 126 18.65 8.59 5.65
N ARG A 127 17.64 9.03 4.89
CA ARG A 127 17.40 10.46 4.64
C ARG A 127 17.25 11.24 5.94
N LYS A 128 16.47 10.73 6.90
CA LYS A 128 16.27 11.37 8.20
C LYS A 128 17.57 11.53 9.01
N ARG A 129 18.49 10.56 8.91
CA ARG A 129 19.78 10.58 9.65
C ARG A 129 20.86 11.42 8.97
N SER A 130 20.77 11.60 7.65
CA SER A 130 21.77 12.29 6.83
C SER A 130 21.35 13.67 6.34
N ASN A 131 20.13 14.11 6.67
CA ASN A 131 19.45 15.28 6.09
C ASN A 131 19.24 15.21 4.56
N GLY A 132 19.42 14.02 3.97
CA GLY A 132 19.23 13.79 2.53
C GLY A 132 20.34 14.38 1.66
N THR A 133 20.12 14.33 0.34
CA THR A 133 21.05 14.92 -0.63
C THR A 133 20.48 16.21 -1.19
N GLN A 134 21.35 17.17 -1.53
CA GLN A 134 20.97 18.48 -2.07
C GLN A 134 21.27 18.61 -3.57
N SER A 135 21.58 17.50 -4.26
CA SER A 135 21.89 17.51 -5.69
C SER A 135 21.17 16.39 -6.41
N ASP A 136 20.86 16.62 -7.69
CA ASP A 136 20.23 15.59 -8.53
C ASP A 136 21.11 14.36 -8.66
N LYS A 137 22.44 14.56 -8.74
CA LYS A 137 23.41 13.46 -8.74
C LYS A 137 23.30 12.60 -7.47
N GLY A 138 23.17 13.24 -6.30
CA GLY A 138 22.96 12.56 -5.03
C GLY A 138 21.64 11.79 -5.00
N ASN A 139 20.56 12.42 -5.46
CA ASN A 139 19.23 11.79 -5.52
C ASN A 139 19.25 10.55 -6.43
N ARG A 140 19.86 10.66 -7.63
CA ARG A 140 20.02 9.53 -8.56
C ARG A 140 20.87 8.42 -7.99
N TRP A 141 21.92 8.73 -7.23
CA TRP A 141 22.75 7.72 -6.59
C TRP A 141 21.97 6.95 -5.52
N ILE A 142 21.24 7.65 -4.64
CA ILE A 142 20.38 7.04 -3.62
C ILE A 142 19.30 6.16 -4.27
N GLU A 143 18.61 6.67 -5.30
CA GLU A 143 17.60 5.91 -6.04
C GLU A 143 18.17 4.59 -6.58
N ARG A 144 19.33 4.64 -7.25
CA ARG A 144 19.96 3.46 -7.86
C ARG A 144 20.41 2.45 -6.84
N ILE A 145 21.12 2.87 -5.78
CA ILE A 145 21.65 1.94 -4.78
C ILE A 145 20.54 1.26 -3.98
N LEU A 146 19.45 1.98 -3.68
CA LEU A 146 18.28 1.41 -3.02
C LEU A 146 17.55 0.41 -3.90
N SER A 147 17.39 0.71 -5.20
CA SER A 147 16.80 -0.22 -6.16
C SER A 147 17.61 -1.50 -6.31
N VAL A 148 18.93 -1.41 -6.45
CA VAL A 148 19.82 -2.58 -6.51
C VAL A 148 19.69 -3.40 -5.22
N LYS A 149 19.87 -2.77 -4.06
CA LYS A 149 19.77 -3.43 -2.75
C LYS A 149 18.42 -4.14 -2.57
N GLN A 150 17.33 -3.49 -2.94
CA GLN A 150 15.99 -4.06 -2.79
C GLN A 150 15.75 -5.23 -3.75
N THR A 151 16.25 -5.14 -4.99
CA THR A 151 16.18 -6.23 -5.96
C THR A 151 16.96 -7.44 -5.48
N CYS A 152 18.20 -7.25 -5.00
CA CYS A 152 19.01 -8.33 -4.42
C CYS A 152 18.29 -8.98 -3.23
N ARG A 153 17.68 -8.18 -2.34
CA ARG A 153 16.93 -8.70 -1.20
C ARG A 153 15.72 -9.54 -1.62
N ILE A 154 15.00 -9.16 -2.68
CA ILE A 154 13.84 -9.92 -3.19
C ILE A 154 14.29 -11.26 -3.78
N LYS A 155 15.45 -11.29 -4.46
CA LYS A 155 16.02 -12.50 -5.08
C LYS A 155 16.93 -13.31 -4.14
N ASP A 156 16.99 -12.97 -2.86
CA ASP A 156 17.89 -13.60 -1.86
C ASP A 156 19.39 -13.60 -2.26
N LEU A 157 19.85 -12.51 -2.87
CA LEU A 157 21.22 -12.33 -3.32
C LEU A 157 22.01 -11.38 -2.40
N SER A 158 23.30 -11.66 -2.23
CA SER A 158 24.21 -10.74 -1.57
C SER A 158 24.50 -9.52 -2.46
N VAL A 159 24.26 -8.32 -1.95
CA VAL A 159 24.44 -7.07 -2.70
C VAL A 159 25.92 -6.75 -2.98
N PHE A 160 26.83 -7.16 -2.09
CA PHE A 160 28.24 -6.78 -2.18
C PHE A 160 28.94 -7.37 -3.42
N PRO A 161 28.86 -8.68 -3.71
CA PRO A 161 29.41 -9.26 -4.93
C PRO A 161 28.90 -8.60 -6.22
N ILE A 162 27.60 -8.26 -6.25
CA ILE A 162 26.97 -7.60 -7.41
C ILE A 162 27.56 -6.21 -7.63
N LEU A 163 27.71 -5.42 -6.56
CA LEU A 163 28.33 -4.09 -6.65
C LEU A 163 29.81 -4.17 -7.05
N VAL A 164 30.55 -5.13 -6.50
CA VAL A 164 31.96 -5.36 -6.86
C VAL A 164 32.08 -5.73 -8.34
N ASN A 165 31.25 -6.63 -8.85
CA ASN A 165 31.22 -6.97 -10.27
C ASN A 165 30.91 -5.75 -11.13
N ALA A 166 29.90 -4.95 -10.77
CA ALA A 166 29.51 -3.78 -11.54
C ALA A 166 30.62 -2.72 -11.60
N ILE A 167 31.26 -2.43 -10.46
CA ILE A 167 32.36 -1.46 -10.38
C ILE A 167 33.60 -1.97 -11.13
N ASN A 168 33.95 -3.25 -10.97
CA ASN A 168 35.08 -3.85 -11.69
C ASN A 168 34.86 -3.83 -13.20
N SER A 169 33.65 -4.12 -13.67
CA SER A 169 33.32 -4.10 -15.09
C SER A 169 33.42 -2.68 -15.65
N TYR A 170 32.91 -1.68 -14.90
CA TYR A 170 33.05 -0.26 -15.26
C TYR A 170 34.52 0.15 -15.45
N PHE A 171 35.40 -0.19 -14.50
CA PHE A 171 36.84 0.15 -14.60
C PHE A 171 37.58 -0.58 -15.72
N LYS A 172 37.05 -1.73 -16.19
CA LYS A 172 37.61 -2.50 -17.29
C LYS A 172 36.95 -2.20 -18.63
N GLU A 173 36.03 -1.23 -18.69
CA GLU A 173 35.22 -0.92 -19.86
C GLU A 173 34.43 -2.15 -20.39
N GLN A 174 34.00 -3.01 -19.47
CA GLN A 174 33.23 -4.22 -19.73
C GLN A 174 31.77 -4.04 -19.29
N GLN A 175 30.87 -4.82 -19.90
CA GLN A 175 29.49 -4.90 -19.44
C GLN A 175 29.40 -5.69 -18.13
N PRO A 176 28.67 -5.19 -17.12
CA PRO A 176 28.44 -5.94 -15.90
C PRO A 176 27.57 -7.16 -16.17
N ASP A 177 27.73 -8.21 -15.36
CA ASP A 177 26.83 -9.35 -15.42
C ASP A 177 25.43 -8.92 -14.95
N LEU A 178 24.46 -9.01 -15.84
CA LEU A 178 23.05 -8.73 -15.58
C LEU A 178 22.19 -10.00 -15.53
N GLY A 179 22.80 -11.19 -15.63
CA GLY A 179 22.09 -12.47 -15.58
C GLY A 179 21.27 -12.64 -14.30
N TRP A 180 21.74 -12.07 -13.18
CA TRP A 180 21.02 -12.07 -11.90
C TRP A 180 19.69 -11.29 -11.91
N LEU A 181 19.44 -10.45 -12.91
CA LEU A 181 18.14 -9.79 -13.10
C LEU A 181 17.11 -10.69 -13.78
N SER A 182 17.57 -11.66 -14.57
CA SER A 182 16.72 -12.55 -15.37
C SER A 182 16.27 -13.73 -14.52
N THR A 183 15.03 -13.65 -14.02
CA THR A 183 14.24 -14.75 -13.42
C THR A 183 12.84 -14.24 -13.21
#